data_AF-A0A926EDT3-F1
#
_entry.id   AF-A0A926EDT3-F1
#
_cell.length_a   1.000
_cell.length_b   1.000
_cell.length_c   1.000
_cell.angle_alpha   90.00
_cell.angle_beta   90.00
_cell.angle_gamma   90.00
#
_symmetry.space_group_name_H-M   'P 1'
#
loop_
_entity.id
_entity.type
_entity.pdbx_description
1 polymer ?
#
loop_
_entity_poly.entity_id
_entity_poly.type
_entity_poly.pdbx_seq_one_letter_code
_entity_poly.pdbx_strand_id
1 'polypeptide(L)'
;MKINKEFVLETAKALLEHHSPSGFCFEIMDEIRKYAERFGYAFETTRKGCGIITVPGKSDEKVIGLSAHVDTLGAMVRSITGSGTLKFTLVGGPIAATLDGEYCKIRTRSGKIYTGTFLSTSPAAHVYEDASSKARNANNMEVRIDEVVKCKQDVEDLGIANGDYIFIEPKTTITESGYIKSRFIDDKGSVAGLMGLLEALSREQVTPSYTVKIFISVYEEVGHGSSYIPEDITEMIAVDMGCIGEDLSCSEQDVSICAKDSGGPYDYQMTSKLIELAKENDLRYVVDIYPMYGSDVGAALRGGNNIRGALIGPGVHASHGMERTHYEGLENTIKLLFAYITQ
;
A
#
# COMPACT_ATOMS: atom_id res chain seq x y z
N MET A 1 3.95 13.64 -21.86
CA MET A 1 4.80 13.69 -20.66
C MET A 1 5.74 12.49 -20.66
N LYS A 2 7.01 12.68 -20.32
CA LYS A 2 7.97 11.58 -20.19
C LYS A 2 8.12 11.19 -18.73
N ILE A 3 7.77 9.95 -18.38
CA ILE A 3 7.97 9.43 -17.02
C ILE A 3 9.43 9.03 -16.82
N ASN A 4 10.01 9.40 -15.69
CA ASN A 4 11.34 8.97 -15.30
C ASN A 4 11.26 7.56 -14.70
N LYS A 5 11.43 6.54 -15.55
CA LYS A 5 11.38 5.12 -15.16
C LYS A 5 12.28 4.80 -13.97
N GLU A 6 13.52 5.26 -14.00
CA GLU A 6 14.51 4.95 -12.96
C GLU A 6 14.06 5.51 -11.62
N PHE A 7 13.62 6.77 -11.60
CA PHE A 7 13.11 7.40 -10.39
C PHE A 7 11.92 6.65 -9.80
N VAL A 8 10.96 6.23 -10.63
CA VAL A 8 9.78 5.47 -10.16
C VAL A 8 10.21 4.13 -9.55
N LEU A 9 11.12 3.41 -10.19
CA LEU A 9 11.60 2.11 -9.72
C LEU A 9 12.45 2.21 -8.45
N GLU A 10 13.35 3.18 -8.36
CA GLU A 10 14.14 3.47 -7.16
C GLU A 10 13.24 3.87 -5.99
N THR A 11 12.24 4.73 -6.25
CA THR A 11 11.27 5.16 -5.24
C THR A 11 10.42 3.98 -4.78
N ALA A 12 9.90 3.17 -5.70
CA ALA A 12 9.14 1.97 -5.36
C ALA A 12 9.95 1.03 -4.47
N LYS A 13 11.22 0.75 -4.83
CA LYS A 13 12.09 -0.08 -4.00
C LYS A 13 12.27 0.49 -2.59
N ALA A 14 12.60 1.77 -2.49
CA ALA A 14 12.82 2.44 -1.20
C ALA A 14 11.57 2.40 -0.30
N LEU A 15 10.38 2.64 -0.86
CA LEU A 15 9.12 2.59 -0.10
C LEU A 15 8.76 1.16 0.32
N LEU A 16 8.88 0.18 -0.59
CA LEU A 16 8.57 -1.23 -0.35
C LEU A 16 9.45 -1.84 0.74
N GLU A 17 10.73 -1.48 0.78
CA GLU A 17 11.69 -1.92 1.80
C GLU A 17 11.47 -1.22 3.16
N HIS A 18 10.73 -0.11 3.19
CA HIS A 18 10.42 0.61 4.42
C HIS A 18 9.33 -0.13 5.21
N HIS A 19 9.50 -0.36 6.51
CA HIS A 19 8.43 -0.96 7.32
C HIS A 19 7.37 0.08 7.67
N SER A 20 6.09 -0.23 7.43
CA SER A 20 5.00 0.70 7.75
C SER A 20 3.64 0.03 7.98
N PRO A 21 3.54 -1.02 8.83
CA PRO A 21 2.24 -1.64 9.09
C PRO A 21 1.23 -0.63 9.66
N SER A 22 -0.07 -0.82 9.42
CA SER A 22 -1.10 0.12 9.88
C SER A 22 -0.94 0.52 11.35
N GLY A 23 -0.91 1.84 11.59
CA GLY A 23 -0.61 2.45 12.89
C GLY A 23 0.88 2.70 13.19
N PHE A 24 1.80 2.31 12.31
CA PHE A 24 3.22 2.61 12.36
C PHE A 24 3.67 3.20 11.01
N CYS A 25 3.25 4.41 10.68
CA CYS A 25 3.57 5.00 9.37
C CYS A 25 4.37 6.31 9.45
N PHE A 26 4.77 6.73 10.66
CA PHE A 26 5.43 8.02 10.84
C PHE A 26 6.80 8.09 10.16
N GLU A 27 7.61 7.02 10.22
CA GLU A 27 8.93 6.98 9.59
C GLU A 27 8.83 7.06 8.06
N ILE A 28 7.92 6.30 7.43
CA ILE A 28 7.73 6.37 5.96
C ILE A 28 7.11 7.71 5.53
N MET A 29 6.26 8.30 6.37
CA MET A 29 5.67 9.61 6.08
C MET A 29 6.72 10.73 6.07
N ASP A 30 7.74 10.63 6.92
CA ASP A 30 8.88 11.56 6.88
C ASP A 30 9.69 11.42 5.57
N GLU A 31 9.82 10.22 5.00
CA GLU A 31 10.43 10.05 3.69
C GLU A 31 9.57 10.67 2.57
N ILE A 32 8.25 10.52 2.62
CA ILE A 32 7.33 11.10 1.64
C ILE A 32 7.35 12.63 1.69
N ARG A 33 7.41 13.21 2.90
CA ARG A 33 7.62 14.65 3.09
C ARG A 33 8.86 15.13 2.34
N LYS A 34 9.99 14.41 2.45
CA LYS A 34 11.24 14.78 1.76
C LYS A 34 11.08 14.75 0.24
N TYR A 35 10.34 13.79 -0.33
CA TYR A 35 10.03 13.79 -1.76
C TYR A 35 9.23 15.02 -2.17
N ALA A 36 8.14 15.33 -1.45
CA ALA A 36 7.29 16.50 -1.74
C ALA A 36 8.09 17.81 -1.67
N GLU A 37 8.85 18.02 -0.60
CA GLU A 37 9.68 19.22 -0.39
C GLU A 37 10.78 19.34 -1.44
N ARG A 38 11.41 18.22 -1.82
CA ARG A 38 12.43 18.18 -2.89
C ARG A 38 11.88 18.67 -4.23
N PHE A 39 10.60 18.42 -4.51
CA PHE A 39 9.94 18.87 -5.74
C PHE A 39 9.28 20.25 -5.62
N GLY A 40 9.39 20.91 -4.46
CA GLY A 40 8.89 22.26 -4.21
C GLY A 40 7.40 22.31 -3.82
N TYR A 41 6.83 21.20 -3.37
CA TYR A 41 5.42 21.13 -2.96
C TYR A 41 5.26 21.19 -1.45
N ALA A 42 4.18 21.84 -1.00
CA ALA A 42 3.85 21.92 0.42
C ALA A 42 3.38 20.55 0.93
N PHE A 43 3.80 20.21 2.16
CA PHE A 43 3.43 18.97 2.83
C PHE A 43 2.86 19.23 4.22
N GLU A 44 1.68 18.67 4.49
CA GLU A 44 0.99 18.77 5.77
C GLU A 44 0.64 17.38 6.31
N THR A 45 0.40 17.28 7.61
CA THR A 45 -0.01 16.03 8.26
C THR A 45 -1.31 16.21 9.02
N THR A 46 -2.23 15.25 8.87
CA THR A 46 -3.42 15.19 9.72
C THR A 46 -3.06 14.72 11.13
N ARG A 47 -4.01 14.84 12.07
CA ARG A 47 -3.83 14.30 13.44
C ARG A 47 -3.63 12.77 13.48
N LYS A 48 -4.14 12.05 12.47
CA LYS A 48 -3.95 10.59 12.34
C LYS A 48 -2.58 10.24 11.75
N GLY A 49 -1.84 11.21 11.23
CA GLY A 49 -0.56 11.00 10.56
C GLY A 49 -0.66 10.81 9.05
N CYS A 50 -1.83 10.99 8.42
CA CYS A 50 -1.94 11.01 6.95
C CYS A 50 -1.20 12.23 6.37
N GLY A 51 -0.55 12.06 5.23
CA GLY A 51 0.15 13.14 4.51
C GLY A 51 -0.76 13.83 3.51
N ILE A 52 -0.56 15.14 3.31
CA ILE A 52 -1.26 15.93 2.30
C ILE A 52 -0.21 16.73 1.54
N ILE A 53 -0.10 16.48 0.23
CA ILE A 53 0.75 17.24 -0.68
C ILE A 53 -0.13 18.10 -1.55
N THR A 54 0.08 19.42 -1.52
CA THR A 54 -0.71 20.37 -2.34
C THR A 54 0.10 20.80 -3.57
N VAL A 55 -0.46 20.55 -4.75
CA VAL A 55 0.07 20.98 -6.04
C VAL A 55 -0.84 22.10 -6.58
N PRO A 56 -0.37 23.36 -6.61
CA PRO A 56 -1.19 24.47 -7.10
C PRO A 56 -1.59 24.29 -8.56
N GLY A 57 -2.87 24.48 -8.86
CA GLY A 57 -3.39 24.49 -10.22
C GLY A 57 -3.53 25.89 -10.80
N LYS A 58 -4.04 25.96 -12.05
CA LYS A 58 -4.41 27.23 -12.69
C LYS A 58 -5.70 27.83 -12.11
N SER A 59 -6.54 27.00 -11.46
CA SER A 59 -7.81 27.39 -10.86
C SER A 59 -8.07 26.60 -9.57
N ASP A 60 -8.76 27.24 -8.62
CA ASP A 60 -9.26 26.62 -7.39
C ASP A 60 -10.79 26.44 -7.41
N GLU A 61 -11.44 26.60 -8.57
CA GLU A 61 -12.89 26.39 -8.73
C GLU A 61 -13.33 24.97 -8.33
N LYS A 62 -12.42 24.01 -8.49
CA LYS A 62 -12.54 22.65 -7.96
C LYS A 62 -11.17 22.20 -7.46
N VAL A 63 -11.15 21.26 -6.52
CA VAL A 63 -9.91 20.60 -6.05
C VAL A 63 -10.02 19.11 -6.29
N ILE A 64 -8.99 18.55 -6.93
CA ILE A 64 -8.89 17.12 -7.25
C ILE A 64 -8.09 16.43 -6.16
N GLY A 65 -8.68 15.46 -5.49
CA GLY A 65 -7.99 14.55 -4.57
C GLY A 65 -7.42 13.35 -5.32
N LEU A 66 -6.16 13.01 -5.06
CA LEU A 66 -5.58 11.71 -5.43
C LEU A 66 -5.18 11.01 -4.13
N SER A 67 -5.67 9.82 -3.82
CA SER A 67 -5.19 9.07 -2.66
C SER A 67 -4.38 7.85 -3.04
N ALA A 68 -3.46 7.49 -2.17
CA ALA A 68 -2.80 6.18 -2.11
C ALA A 68 -2.46 5.91 -0.65
N HIS A 69 -2.30 4.66 -0.25
CA HIS A 69 -1.96 4.32 1.13
C HIS A 69 -0.54 3.80 1.28
N VAL A 70 0.06 4.10 2.43
CA VAL A 70 1.43 3.66 2.76
C VAL A 70 1.45 2.70 3.93
N ASP A 71 0.32 2.55 4.61
CA ASP A 71 0.21 1.47 5.57
C ASP A 71 0.20 0.12 4.88
N THR A 72 0.79 -0.84 5.55
CA THR A 72 0.90 -2.21 5.07
C THR A 72 0.22 -3.17 6.02
N LEU A 73 0.05 -4.39 5.53
CA LEU A 73 -0.18 -5.54 6.39
C LEU A 73 1.01 -5.78 7.34
N GLY A 74 0.75 -6.47 8.44
CA GLY A 74 1.79 -6.82 9.40
C GLY A 74 1.29 -7.72 10.51
N ALA A 75 2.02 -7.74 11.62
CA ALA A 75 1.58 -8.42 12.83
C ALA A 75 2.01 -7.64 14.07
N MET A 76 1.41 -7.98 15.21
CA MET A 76 1.80 -7.50 16.53
C MET A 76 1.99 -8.66 17.49
N VAL A 77 2.90 -8.50 18.45
CA VAL A 77 3.07 -9.42 19.57
C VAL A 77 1.78 -9.45 20.38
N ARG A 78 1.11 -10.61 20.40
CA ARG A 78 -0.11 -10.83 21.19
C ARG A 78 0.21 -11.32 22.60
N SER A 79 1.18 -12.22 22.73
CA SER A 79 1.64 -12.77 24.01
C SER A 79 2.95 -13.52 23.84
N ILE A 80 3.77 -13.54 24.89
CA ILE A 80 4.99 -14.34 24.97
C ILE A 80 4.65 -15.72 25.56
N THR A 81 5.10 -16.80 24.93
CA THR A 81 4.89 -18.17 25.41
C THR A 81 5.85 -18.52 26.54
N GLY A 82 5.54 -19.58 27.30
CA GLY A 82 6.43 -20.06 28.36
C GLY A 82 7.80 -20.51 27.85
N SER A 83 7.91 -20.91 26.57
CA SER A 83 9.15 -21.35 25.91
C SER A 83 9.92 -20.22 25.21
N GLY A 84 9.48 -18.97 25.33
CA GLY A 84 10.18 -17.82 24.75
C GLY A 84 9.89 -17.57 23.26
N THR A 85 8.80 -18.12 22.71
CA THR A 85 8.30 -17.77 21.36
C THR A 85 7.18 -16.73 21.45
N LEU A 86 6.84 -16.08 20.34
CA LEU A 86 5.81 -15.03 20.31
C LEU A 86 4.56 -15.54 19.61
N LYS A 87 3.42 -15.50 20.31
CA LYS A 87 2.11 -15.50 19.62
C LYS A 87 1.88 -14.11 19.05
N PHE A 88 1.24 -14.06 17.89
CA PHE A 88 0.97 -12.81 17.19
C PHE A 88 -0.51 -12.64 16.88
N THR A 89 -0.89 -11.42 16.57
CA THR A 89 -2.15 -11.06 15.90
C THR A 89 -1.82 -10.32 14.61
N LEU A 90 -2.68 -10.41 13.61
CA LEU A 90 -2.46 -9.77 12.31
C LEU A 90 -2.89 -8.31 12.37
N VAL A 91 -2.18 -7.47 11.63
CA VAL A 91 -2.55 -6.09 11.32
C VAL A 91 -2.95 -6.07 9.85
N GLY A 92 -4.18 -5.64 9.56
CA GLY A 92 -4.81 -5.78 8.24
C GLY A 92 -5.21 -7.23 7.91
N GLY A 93 -5.30 -7.55 6.62
CA GLY A 93 -5.70 -8.87 6.10
C GLY A 93 -4.62 -9.73 5.43
N PRO A 94 -3.42 -9.96 6.00
CA PRO A 94 -2.43 -10.83 5.38
C PRO A 94 -2.84 -12.30 5.42
N ILE A 95 -2.53 -13.03 4.35
CA ILE A 95 -2.78 -14.47 4.27
C ILE A 95 -1.72 -15.19 5.12
N ALA A 96 -2.10 -15.61 6.33
CA ALA A 96 -1.20 -16.25 7.30
C ALA A 96 -0.43 -17.46 6.73
N ALA A 97 -1.05 -18.22 5.81
CA ALA A 97 -0.39 -19.34 5.14
C ALA A 97 0.86 -18.94 4.34
N THR A 98 0.90 -17.71 3.81
CA THR A 98 2.07 -17.20 3.09
C THR A 98 3.20 -16.81 4.03
N LEU A 99 2.97 -16.76 5.36
CA LEU A 99 3.97 -16.38 6.35
C LEU A 99 4.75 -17.58 6.91
N ASP A 100 4.32 -18.83 6.68
CA ASP A 100 5.02 -19.99 7.24
C ASP A 100 6.42 -20.12 6.60
N GLY A 101 7.47 -19.91 7.41
CA GLY A 101 8.86 -19.82 6.95
C GLY A 101 9.33 -18.41 6.57
N GLU A 102 8.49 -17.38 6.71
CA GLU A 102 8.87 -16.00 6.41
C GLU A 102 9.69 -15.36 7.52
N TYR A 103 10.70 -14.58 7.12
CA TYR A 103 11.48 -13.76 8.03
C TYR A 103 10.73 -12.51 8.44
N CYS A 104 11.06 -12.01 9.63
CA CYS A 104 10.44 -10.83 10.20
C CYS A 104 11.39 -10.07 11.11
N LYS A 105 11.02 -8.84 11.42
CA LYS A 105 11.69 -7.99 12.41
C LYS A 105 10.71 -7.62 13.51
N ILE A 106 11.12 -7.76 14.77
CA ILE A 106 10.34 -7.36 15.95
C ILE A 106 10.89 -6.03 16.45
N ARG A 107 10.05 -5.00 16.51
CA ARG A 107 10.42 -3.68 17.02
C ARG A 107 9.80 -3.43 18.39
N THR A 108 10.66 -3.29 19.38
CA THR A 108 10.25 -2.91 20.74
C THR A 108 9.79 -1.45 20.81
N ARG A 109 9.03 -1.09 21.85
CA ARG A 109 8.70 0.33 22.15
C ARG A 109 9.91 1.23 22.36
N SER A 110 11.06 0.69 22.74
CA SER A 110 12.32 1.44 22.86
C SER A 110 13.04 1.67 21.52
N GLY A 111 12.53 1.09 20.42
CA GLY A 111 13.12 1.17 19.09
C GLY A 111 14.15 0.07 18.78
N LYS A 112 14.49 -0.81 19.73
CA LYS A 112 15.34 -1.98 19.44
C LYS A 112 14.66 -2.92 18.45
N ILE A 113 15.45 -3.45 17.53
CA ILE A 113 15.04 -4.39 16.49
C ILE A 113 15.68 -5.75 16.74
N TYR A 114 14.87 -6.80 16.72
CA TYR A 114 15.29 -8.20 16.70
C TYR A 114 14.79 -8.86 15.41
N THR A 115 15.40 -9.96 15.00
CA THR A 115 14.90 -10.77 13.89
C THR A 115 14.19 -12.02 14.39
N GLY A 116 13.36 -12.61 13.53
CA GLY A 116 12.73 -13.89 13.80
C GLY A 116 12.12 -14.51 12.56
N THR A 117 11.52 -15.69 12.75
CA THR A 117 10.86 -16.44 11.69
C THR A 117 9.43 -16.80 12.11
N PHE A 118 8.45 -16.50 11.27
CA PHE A 118 7.09 -17.02 11.39
C PHE A 118 7.09 -18.53 11.09
N LEU A 119 6.53 -19.33 11.98
CA LEU A 119 6.50 -20.77 11.86
C LEU A 119 5.17 -21.35 12.33
N SER A 120 4.72 -22.40 11.66
CA SER A 120 3.79 -23.36 12.25
C SER A 120 4.32 -23.88 13.60
N THR A 121 3.41 -24.13 14.54
CA THR A 121 3.72 -24.85 15.79
C THR A 121 4.05 -26.33 15.56
N SER A 122 3.87 -26.83 14.33
CA SER A 122 4.33 -28.12 13.85
C SER A 122 5.21 -27.93 12.60
N PRO A 123 6.41 -27.33 12.70
CA PRO A 123 7.15 -26.85 11.53
C PRO A 123 7.97 -27.93 10.81
N ALA A 124 8.03 -29.16 11.32
CA ALA A 124 8.93 -30.20 10.82
C ALA A 124 8.27 -31.58 10.72
N ALA A 125 8.28 -32.17 9.51
CA ALA A 125 7.68 -33.47 9.23
C ALA A 125 8.36 -34.65 9.93
N HIS A 126 9.65 -34.53 10.31
CA HIS A 126 10.33 -35.56 11.09
C HIS A 126 9.98 -35.54 12.59
N VAL A 127 9.25 -34.53 13.05
CA VAL A 127 8.90 -34.34 14.48
C VAL A 127 7.40 -34.38 14.71
N TYR A 128 6.62 -33.82 13.78
CA TYR A 128 5.17 -33.67 13.92
C TYR A 128 4.43 -34.39 12.79
N GLU A 129 3.52 -35.31 13.16
CA GLU A 129 2.66 -36.04 12.22
C GLU A 129 1.76 -35.10 11.41
N ASP A 130 1.32 -33.99 12.01
CA ASP A 130 0.43 -32.99 11.39
C ASP A 130 1.17 -31.88 10.63
N ALA A 131 2.50 -31.97 10.45
CA ALA A 131 3.29 -30.88 9.86
C ALA A 131 2.80 -30.42 8.47
N SER A 132 2.34 -31.35 7.63
CA SER A 132 1.82 -31.03 6.30
C SER A 132 0.38 -30.52 6.32
N SER A 133 -0.47 -31.04 7.23
CA SER A 133 -1.92 -30.82 7.23
C SER A 133 -2.39 -29.73 8.18
N LYS A 134 -1.58 -29.34 9.17
CA LYS A 134 -1.96 -28.31 10.14
C LYS A 134 -2.28 -27.00 9.43
N ALA A 135 -3.43 -26.41 9.74
CA ALA A 135 -3.86 -25.17 9.12
C ALA A 135 -2.93 -24.01 9.53
N ARG A 136 -2.47 -23.23 8.55
CA ARG A 136 -1.63 -22.05 8.79
C ARG A 136 -2.52 -20.85 9.07
N ASN A 137 -2.69 -20.54 10.34
CA ASN A 137 -3.43 -19.39 10.85
C ASN A 137 -2.77 -18.90 12.14
N ALA A 138 -3.12 -17.71 12.60
CA ALA A 138 -2.49 -17.06 13.77
C ALA A 138 -2.60 -17.87 15.09
N ASN A 139 -3.55 -18.81 15.19
CA ASN A 139 -3.65 -19.69 16.37
C ASN A 139 -2.62 -20.83 16.34
N ASN A 140 -2.32 -21.34 15.14
CA ASN A 140 -1.44 -22.47 14.92
C ASN A 140 0.00 -22.08 14.58
N MET A 141 0.29 -20.79 14.49
CA MET A 141 1.60 -20.24 14.16
C MET A 141 2.15 -19.38 15.29
N GLU A 142 3.45 -19.15 15.27
CA GLU A 142 4.19 -18.28 16.20
C GLU A 142 5.45 -17.73 15.54
N VAL A 143 6.08 -16.73 16.18
CA VAL A 143 7.39 -16.23 15.77
C VAL A 143 8.45 -16.82 16.70
N ARG A 144 9.44 -17.46 16.10
CA ARG A 144 10.68 -17.85 16.77
C ARG A 144 11.67 -16.70 16.63
N ILE A 145 12.09 -16.12 17.75
CA ILE A 145 13.05 -15.01 17.80
C ILE A 145 14.46 -15.58 17.58
N ASP A 146 15.32 -14.86 16.85
CA ASP A 146 16.71 -15.24 16.61
C ASP A 146 17.64 -14.80 17.75
N GLU A 147 17.22 -15.04 19.00
CA GLU A 147 17.95 -14.73 20.22
C GLU A 147 18.03 -15.98 21.12
N VAL A 148 19.01 -16.01 22.02
CA VAL A 148 19.20 -17.15 22.95
C VAL A 148 18.24 -17.02 24.13
N VAL A 149 16.95 -17.21 23.86
CA VAL A 149 15.85 -17.20 24.83
C VAL A 149 15.35 -18.63 25.08
N LYS A 150 15.02 -18.94 26.33
CA LYS A 150 14.55 -20.27 26.77
C LYS A 150 13.22 -20.20 27.51
N CYS A 151 12.86 -19.02 28.00
CA CYS A 151 11.61 -18.80 28.70
C CYS A 151 11.05 -17.41 28.44
N LYS A 152 9.84 -17.18 28.96
CA LYS A 152 9.17 -15.88 28.89
C LYS A 152 10.03 -14.73 29.45
N GLN A 153 10.70 -14.94 30.59
CA GLN A 153 11.50 -13.89 31.24
C GLN A 153 12.65 -13.43 30.34
N ASP A 154 13.33 -14.35 29.65
CA ASP A 154 14.43 -13.99 28.75
C ASP A 154 13.95 -13.05 27.62
N VAL A 155 12.74 -13.26 27.11
CA VAL A 155 12.13 -12.40 26.08
C VAL A 155 11.73 -11.04 26.65
N GLU A 156 11.18 -11.00 27.86
CA GLU A 156 10.85 -9.75 28.54
C GLU A 156 12.12 -8.92 28.85
N ASP A 157 13.24 -9.57 29.18
CA ASP A 157 14.53 -8.93 29.41
C ASP A 157 15.14 -8.31 28.13
N LEU A 158 14.77 -8.82 26.95
CA LEU A 158 15.07 -8.17 25.66
C LEU A 158 14.27 -6.88 25.46
N GLY A 159 13.25 -6.64 26.27
CA GLY A 159 12.31 -5.51 26.17
C GLY A 159 11.20 -5.74 25.16
N ILE A 160 11.01 -6.97 24.67
CA ILE A 160 9.88 -7.35 23.82
C ILE A 160 8.63 -7.47 24.69
N ALA A 161 7.55 -6.85 24.26
CA ALA A 161 6.29 -6.81 24.99
C ALA A 161 5.07 -6.95 24.07
N ASN A 162 3.91 -7.22 24.68
CA ASN A 162 2.64 -7.21 23.97
C ASN A 162 2.41 -5.87 23.29
N GLY A 163 1.94 -5.91 22.04
CA GLY A 163 1.68 -4.73 21.22
C GLY A 163 2.92 -4.20 20.48
N ASP A 164 4.09 -4.82 20.61
CA ASP A 164 5.23 -4.55 19.73
C ASP A 164 4.92 -5.00 18.30
N TYR A 165 5.38 -4.24 17.31
CA TYR A 165 5.17 -4.56 15.90
C TYR A 165 6.12 -5.67 15.44
N ILE A 166 5.60 -6.55 14.60
CA ILE A 166 6.33 -7.56 13.86
C ILE A 166 6.19 -7.21 12.38
N PHE A 167 7.28 -6.74 11.79
CA PHE A 167 7.38 -6.39 10.38
C PHE A 167 7.69 -7.64 9.55
N ILE A 168 6.89 -7.91 8.52
CA ILE A 168 7.14 -9.01 7.59
C ILE A 168 8.20 -8.57 6.58
N GLU A 169 9.14 -9.46 6.24
CA GLU A 169 10.16 -9.17 5.24
C GLU A 169 9.56 -9.07 3.82
N PRO A 170 9.68 -7.92 3.13
CA PRO A 170 9.03 -7.71 1.83
C PRO A 170 9.68 -8.47 0.66
N LYS A 171 10.98 -8.82 0.74
CA LYS A 171 11.73 -9.49 -0.33
C LYS A 171 11.73 -8.72 -1.67
N THR A 172 11.71 -7.40 -1.60
CA THR A 172 11.65 -6.49 -2.75
C THR A 172 12.71 -6.82 -3.79
N THR A 173 12.29 -7.11 -5.02
CA THR A 173 13.17 -7.43 -6.15
C THR A 173 12.63 -6.78 -7.43
N ILE A 174 13.46 -5.95 -8.06
CA ILE A 174 13.20 -5.41 -9.40
C ILE A 174 14.01 -6.21 -10.42
N THR A 175 13.35 -6.76 -11.43
CA THR A 175 13.99 -7.57 -12.47
C THR A 175 14.44 -6.70 -13.64
N GLU A 176 15.44 -7.16 -14.40
CA GLU A 176 15.88 -6.50 -15.64
C GLU A 176 14.75 -6.36 -16.66
N SER A 177 13.80 -7.30 -16.66
CA SER A 177 12.60 -7.26 -17.50
C SER A 177 11.56 -6.24 -17.08
N GLY A 178 11.72 -5.55 -15.95
CA GLY A 178 10.81 -4.48 -15.51
C GLY A 178 9.71 -4.90 -14.54
N TYR A 179 9.75 -6.14 -14.02
CA TYR A 179 8.84 -6.58 -12.96
C TYR A 179 9.34 -6.13 -11.59
N ILE A 180 8.39 -5.78 -10.73
CA ILE A 180 8.60 -5.49 -9.32
C ILE A 180 7.92 -6.61 -8.54
N LYS A 181 8.69 -7.37 -7.76
CA LYS A 181 8.19 -8.43 -6.87
C LYS A 181 8.42 -8.00 -5.44
N SER A 182 7.40 -8.05 -4.61
CA SER A 182 7.51 -7.67 -3.20
C SER A 182 6.28 -8.13 -2.43
N ARG A 183 6.33 -8.06 -1.11
CA ARG A 183 5.11 -7.75 -0.35
C ARG A 183 4.90 -6.24 -0.32
N PHE A 184 3.67 -5.82 -0.13
CA PHE A 184 3.23 -4.43 0.03
C PHE A 184 3.32 -3.60 -1.24
N ILE A 185 3.23 -4.23 -2.43
CA ILE A 185 3.01 -3.46 -3.67
C ILE A 185 1.72 -2.69 -3.53
N ASP A 186 0.71 -3.35 -2.98
CA ASP A 186 -0.42 -2.79 -2.27
C ASP A 186 0.04 -2.02 -1.00
N ASP A 187 -0.01 -0.69 -0.96
CA ASP A 187 -0.26 0.24 -2.07
C ASP A 187 0.94 1.19 -2.31
N LYS A 188 2.12 0.76 -1.85
CA LYS A 188 3.35 1.53 -2.02
C LYS A 188 3.77 1.67 -3.48
N GLY A 189 3.29 0.78 -4.36
CA GLY A 189 3.42 0.91 -5.80
C GLY A 189 2.76 2.20 -6.30
N SER A 190 1.53 2.48 -5.89
CA SER A 190 0.82 3.69 -6.28
C SER A 190 1.39 4.94 -5.66
N VAL A 191 1.84 4.87 -4.40
CA VAL A 191 2.56 5.98 -3.76
C VAL A 191 3.83 6.32 -4.56
N ALA A 192 4.59 5.31 -5.00
CA ALA A 192 5.74 5.52 -5.89
C ALA A 192 5.33 6.12 -7.24
N GLY A 193 4.19 5.69 -7.80
CA GLY A 193 3.60 6.29 -8.99
C GLY A 193 3.26 7.76 -8.82
N LEU A 194 2.63 8.13 -7.70
CA LEU A 194 2.31 9.51 -7.35
C LEU A 194 3.57 10.37 -7.12
N MET A 195 4.62 9.82 -6.52
CA MET A 195 5.91 10.50 -6.45
C MET A 195 6.50 10.71 -7.85
N GLY A 196 6.35 9.73 -8.75
CA GLY A 196 6.73 9.85 -10.15
C GLY A 196 5.95 10.93 -10.90
N LEU A 197 4.65 11.07 -10.61
CA LEU A 197 3.82 12.15 -11.13
C LEU A 197 4.32 13.52 -10.64
N LEU A 198 4.59 13.66 -9.35
CA LEU A 198 5.13 14.91 -8.76
C LEU A 198 6.50 15.27 -9.35
N GLU A 199 7.39 14.29 -9.51
CA GLU A 199 8.68 14.48 -10.18
C GLU A 199 8.50 15.02 -11.58
N ALA A 200 7.59 14.42 -12.37
CA ALA A 200 7.37 14.82 -13.75
C ALA A 200 6.75 16.22 -13.85
N LEU A 201 5.78 16.55 -13.00
CA LEU A 201 5.18 17.89 -12.94
C LEU A 201 6.23 18.96 -12.59
N SER A 202 7.06 18.70 -11.58
CA SER A 202 8.12 19.62 -11.13
C SER A 202 9.21 19.79 -12.19
N ARG A 203 9.71 18.68 -12.77
CA ARG A 203 10.76 18.70 -13.79
C ARG A 203 10.29 19.36 -15.08
N GLU A 204 9.08 19.05 -15.54
CA GLU A 204 8.53 19.60 -16.80
C GLU A 204 7.83 20.96 -16.59
N GLN A 205 7.78 21.47 -15.35
CA GLN A 205 7.14 22.75 -14.99
C GLN A 205 5.67 22.81 -15.45
N VAL A 206 4.95 21.70 -15.30
CA VAL A 206 3.55 21.59 -15.71
C VAL A 206 2.65 21.96 -14.53
N THR A 207 1.80 22.96 -14.74
CA THR A 207 0.74 23.34 -13.80
C THR A 207 -0.56 22.61 -14.16
N PRO A 208 -1.15 21.81 -13.25
CA PRO A 208 -2.46 21.20 -13.43
C PRO A 208 -3.55 22.25 -13.71
N SER A 209 -4.65 21.84 -14.35
CA SER A 209 -5.78 22.75 -14.63
C SER A 209 -6.42 23.25 -13.34
N TYR A 210 -6.46 22.40 -12.32
CA TYR A 210 -7.04 22.68 -11.02
C TYR A 210 -6.12 22.22 -9.90
N THR A 211 -6.24 22.81 -8.72
CA THR A 211 -5.41 22.40 -7.57
C THR A 211 -5.61 20.92 -7.27
N VAL A 212 -4.50 20.22 -7.09
CA VAL A 212 -4.47 18.79 -6.78
C VAL A 212 -3.96 18.60 -5.36
N LYS A 213 -4.67 17.81 -4.57
CA LYS A 213 -4.22 17.34 -3.26
C LYS A 213 -3.95 15.85 -3.31
N ILE A 214 -2.70 15.47 -3.14
CA ILE A 214 -2.32 14.07 -2.96
C ILE A 214 -2.44 13.74 -1.48
N PHE A 215 -3.35 12.83 -1.15
CA PHE A 215 -3.65 12.38 0.21
C PHE A 215 -3.03 11.00 0.44
N ILE A 216 -2.00 10.93 1.28
CA ILE A 216 -1.33 9.67 1.61
C ILE A 216 -1.91 9.13 2.92
N SER A 217 -2.73 8.09 2.83
CA SER A 217 -3.43 7.51 3.98
C SER A 217 -2.59 6.44 4.70
N VAL A 218 -2.94 6.12 5.96
CA VAL A 218 -2.12 5.30 6.88
C VAL A 218 -2.90 4.24 7.67
N TYR A 219 -4.14 3.98 7.26
CA TYR A 219 -5.04 3.01 7.91
C TYR A 219 -6.06 2.42 6.91
N GLU A 220 -5.72 2.36 5.62
CA GLU A 220 -6.60 1.78 4.59
C GLU A 220 -6.89 0.32 4.95
N GLU A 221 -5.82 -0.43 5.24
CA GLU A 221 -5.81 -1.88 5.46
C GLU A 221 -6.61 -2.34 6.70
N VAL A 222 -6.99 -1.39 7.56
CA VAL A 222 -7.85 -1.61 8.74
C VAL A 222 -9.19 -0.89 8.64
N GLY A 223 -9.54 -0.43 7.43
CA GLY A 223 -10.88 -0.03 7.01
C GLY A 223 -11.24 1.43 7.22
N HIS A 224 -10.31 2.31 7.61
CA HIS A 224 -10.65 3.70 7.91
C HIS A 224 -9.69 4.76 7.35
N GLY A 225 -8.81 4.41 6.41
CA GLY A 225 -7.81 5.26 5.75
C GLY A 225 -8.24 6.71 5.54
N SER A 226 -8.86 7.00 4.41
CA SER A 226 -9.35 8.34 4.02
C SER A 226 -10.74 8.68 4.56
N SER A 227 -11.13 8.12 5.72
CA SER A 227 -12.39 8.48 6.41
C SER A 227 -12.54 9.99 6.68
N TYR A 228 -11.42 10.71 6.73
CA TYR A 228 -11.34 12.15 6.70
C TYR A 228 -10.42 12.58 5.54
N ILE A 229 -10.86 13.58 4.78
CA ILE A 229 -10.06 14.27 3.76
C ILE A 229 -10.24 15.79 3.92
N PRO A 230 -9.34 16.62 3.35
CA PRO A 230 -9.54 18.07 3.30
C PRO A 230 -10.90 18.44 2.67
N GLU A 231 -11.62 19.35 3.33
CA GLU A 231 -13.02 19.70 2.99
C GLU A 231 -13.16 20.37 1.61
N ASP A 232 -12.08 20.97 1.11
CA ASP A 232 -12.06 21.61 -0.20
C ASP A 232 -11.93 20.62 -1.37
N ILE A 233 -11.61 19.34 -1.12
CA ILE A 233 -11.61 18.30 -2.16
C ILE A 233 -13.04 18.10 -2.67
N THR A 234 -13.21 18.22 -3.98
CA THR A 234 -14.52 18.13 -4.66
C THR A 234 -14.75 16.80 -5.36
N GLU A 235 -13.67 16.19 -5.86
CA GLU A 235 -13.66 14.88 -6.49
C GLU A 235 -12.36 14.16 -6.14
N MET A 236 -12.40 12.84 -6.05
CA MET A 236 -11.28 12.04 -5.57
C MET A 236 -11.06 10.79 -6.42
N ILE A 237 -9.80 10.50 -6.74
CA ILE A 237 -9.38 9.25 -7.36
C ILE A 237 -8.53 8.50 -6.35
N ALA A 238 -8.99 7.33 -5.91
CA ALA A 238 -8.12 6.36 -5.26
C ALA A 238 -7.18 5.77 -6.31
N VAL A 239 -5.88 5.89 -6.07
CA VAL A 239 -4.81 5.27 -6.83
C VAL A 239 -4.31 4.16 -5.95
N ASP A 240 -4.84 2.97 -6.20
CA ASP A 240 -4.59 1.80 -5.40
C ASP A 240 -4.15 0.69 -6.37
N MET A 241 -4.76 -0.50 -6.40
CA MET A 241 -4.38 -1.54 -7.36
C MET A 241 -5.55 -2.17 -8.10
N GLY A 242 -5.23 -2.70 -9.28
CA GLY A 242 -6.10 -3.61 -10.01
C GLY A 242 -5.76 -5.06 -9.68
N CYS A 243 -6.60 -5.75 -8.91
CA CYS A 243 -6.40 -7.16 -8.60
C CYS A 243 -6.45 -8.03 -9.87
N ILE A 244 -5.44 -8.88 -10.07
CA ILE A 244 -5.42 -9.87 -11.15
C ILE A 244 -5.93 -11.22 -10.61
N GLY A 245 -6.95 -11.79 -11.26
CA GLY A 245 -7.61 -13.00 -10.81
C GLY A 245 -8.52 -13.63 -11.85
N GLU A 246 -9.16 -14.74 -11.50
CA GLU A 246 -10.05 -15.49 -12.39
C GLU A 246 -11.22 -14.61 -12.83
N ASP A 247 -11.51 -14.61 -14.15
CA ASP A 247 -12.50 -13.79 -14.88
C ASP A 247 -12.23 -12.29 -15.09
N LEU A 248 -11.16 -11.75 -14.49
CA LEU A 248 -10.73 -10.36 -14.67
C LEU A 248 -9.84 -10.19 -15.92
N SER A 249 -9.87 -9.01 -16.54
CA SER A 249 -9.15 -8.76 -17.80
C SER A 249 -7.76 -8.14 -17.61
N CYS A 250 -7.46 -7.66 -16.40
CA CYS A 250 -6.20 -6.96 -16.09
C CYS A 250 -4.97 -7.86 -16.22
N SER A 251 -3.93 -7.35 -16.86
CA SER A 251 -2.56 -7.86 -16.73
C SER A 251 -1.72 -6.91 -15.86
N GLU A 252 -0.52 -7.37 -15.46
CA GLU A 252 0.43 -6.57 -14.67
C GLU A 252 0.96 -5.33 -15.42
N GLN A 253 0.70 -5.23 -16.72
CA GLN A 253 1.17 -4.15 -17.60
C GLN A 253 0.08 -3.10 -17.89
N ASP A 254 -1.15 -3.35 -17.48
CA ASP A 254 -2.28 -2.45 -17.74
C ASP A 254 -2.51 -1.55 -16.51
N VAL A 255 -3.12 -0.38 -16.74
CA VAL A 255 -3.83 0.34 -15.67
C VAL A 255 -5.26 -0.18 -15.61
N SER A 256 -5.73 -0.58 -14.42
CA SER A 256 -7.14 -0.90 -14.25
C SER A 256 -7.93 0.34 -13.84
N ILE A 257 -9.13 0.47 -14.41
CA ILE A 257 -10.16 1.42 -14.03
C ILE A 257 -11.28 0.63 -13.37
N CYS A 258 -11.49 0.80 -12.07
CA CYS A 258 -12.52 0.07 -11.35
C CYS A 258 -13.90 0.72 -11.57
N ALA A 259 -14.82 -0.02 -12.18
CA ALA A 259 -16.21 0.42 -12.33
C ALA A 259 -17.02 0.22 -11.04
N LYS A 260 -16.69 -0.79 -10.25
CA LYS A 260 -17.39 -1.17 -9.01
C LYS A 260 -16.52 -2.04 -8.12
N ASP A 261 -16.57 -1.81 -6.81
CA ASP A 261 -15.97 -2.69 -5.81
C ASP A 261 -17.01 -3.29 -4.83
N SER A 262 -16.59 -3.78 -3.66
CA SER A 262 -17.49 -4.32 -2.63
C SER A 262 -18.42 -3.26 -2.01
N GLY A 263 -18.00 -1.99 -2.01
CA GLY A 263 -18.74 -0.85 -1.50
C GLY A 263 -19.81 -0.33 -2.46
N GLY A 264 -19.66 -0.56 -3.77
CA GLY A 264 -20.64 -0.17 -4.78
C GLY A 264 -20.00 0.32 -6.08
N PRO A 265 -20.82 0.80 -7.03
CA PRO A 265 -20.30 1.42 -8.24
C PRO A 265 -19.60 2.75 -7.94
N TYR A 266 -18.53 3.02 -8.68
CA TYR A 266 -17.88 4.34 -8.71
C TYR A 266 -18.70 5.35 -9.54
N ASP A 267 -18.35 6.63 -9.46
CA ASP A 267 -19.06 7.67 -10.21
C ASP A 267 -18.97 7.42 -11.72
N TYR A 268 -20.14 7.36 -12.36
CA TYR A 268 -20.26 7.01 -13.77
C TYR A 268 -19.58 8.04 -14.69
N GLN A 269 -19.63 9.33 -14.34
CA GLN A 269 -19.02 10.38 -15.17
C GLN A 269 -17.50 10.37 -15.02
N MET A 270 -17.00 10.18 -13.81
CA MET A 270 -15.55 10.07 -13.57
C MET A 270 -14.96 8.84 -14.26
N THR A 271 -15.57 7.67 -14.12
CA THR A 271 -15.11 6.43 -14.78
C THR A 271 -15.18 6.54 -16.31
N SER A 272 -16.25 7.10 -16.86
CA SER A 272 -16.37 7.36 -18.31
C SER A 272 -15.26 8.28 -18.81
N LYS A 273 -14.98 9.38 -18.08
CA LYS A 273 -13.90 10.31 -18.41
C LYS A 273 -12.53 9.63 -18.38
N LEU A 274 -12.25 8.79 -17.38
CA LEU A 274 -11.00 8.03 -17.30
C LEU A 274 -10.83 7.07 -18.48
N ILE A 275 -11.91 6.40 -18.89
CA ILE A 275 -11.89 5.51 -20.05
C ILE A 275 -11.64 6.29 -21.35
N GLU A 276 -12.29 7.45 -21.52
CA GLU A 276 -12.07 8.33 -22.68
C GLU A 276 -10.61 8.82 -22.73
N LEU A 277 -10.08 9.30 -21.62
CA LEU A 277 -8.69 9.72 -21.47
C LEU A 277 -7.72 8.59 -21.82
N ALA A 278 -7.96 7.38 -21.33
CA ALA A 278 -7.12 6.23 -21.62
C ALA A 278 -7.10 5.90 -23.11
N LYS A 279 -8.26 5.98 -23.80
CA LYS A 279 -8.35 5.80 -25.26
C LYS A 279 -7.64 6.90 -26.03
N GLU A 280 -7.86 8.17 -25.67
CA GLU A 280 -7.27 9.34 -26.35
C GLU A 280 -5.75 9.36 -26.26
N ASN A 281 -5.19 8.81 -25.17
CA ASN A 281 -3.75 8.77 -24.92
C ASN A 281 -3.11 7.43 -25.28
N ASP A 282 -3.84 6.52 -25.95
CA ASP A 282 -3.36 5.19 -26.37
C ASP A 282 -2.72 4.39 -25.21
N LEU A 283 -3.36 4.43 -24.03
CA LEU A 283 -2.89 3.74 -22.84
C LEU A 283 -3.36 2.29 -22.85
N ARG A 284 -2.56 1.40 -22.28
CA ARG A 284 -3.01 0.03 -21.99
C ARG A 284 -3.86 0.07 -20.73
N TYR A 285 -5.17 -0.07 -20.88
CA TYR A 285 -6.11 -0.06 -19.78
C TYR A 285 -7.13 -1.18 -19.87
N VAL A 286 -7.73 -1.49 -18.74
CA VAL A 286 -8.90 -2.36 -18.61
C VAL A 286 -9.94 -1.73 -17.71
N VAL A 287 -11.18 -2.21 -17.78
CA VAL A 287 -12.25 -1.83 -16.85
C VAL A 287 -12.66 -3.07 -16.09
N ASP A 288 -12.48 -3.08 -14.78
CA ASP A 288 -12.73 -4.24 -13.92
C ASP A 288 -13.76 -3.95 -12.82
N ILE A 289 -14.22 -5.03 -12.19
CA ILE A 289 -15.12 -5.02 -11.03
C ILE A 289 -14.49 -5.91 -9.95
N TYR A 290 -14.42 -5.43 -8.71
CA TYR A 290 -13.73 -6.12 -7.61
C TYR A 290 -14.67 -6.42 -6.43
N PRO A 291 -15.34 -7.58 -6.39
CA PRO A 291 -16.37 -7.88 -5.38
C PRO A 291 -15.88 -7.95 -3.93
N MET A 292 -14.59 -8.21 -3.70
CA MET A 292 -14.00 -8.43 -2.37
C MET A 292 -13.07 -7.29 -1.92
N TYR A 293 -13.07 -6.19 -2.66
CA TYR A 293 -12.10 -5.11 -2.52
C TYR A 293 -12.75 -3.84 -1.96
N GLY A 294 -11.99 -3.03 -1.24
CA GLY A 294 -12.37 -1.70 -0.79
C GLY A 294 -11.23 -0.74 -1.06
N SER A 295 -11.52 0.56 -1.05
CA SER A 295 -10.52 1.60 -1.25
C SER A 295 -10.73 2.78 -0.32
N ASP A 296 -9.76 3.69 -0.35
CA ASP A 296 -9.81 4.99 0.31
C ASP A 296 -11.02 5.84 -0.09
N VAL A 297 -11.50 5.76 -1.34
CA VAL A 297 -12.73 6.48 -1.75
C VAL A 297 -13.95 5.90 -1.03
N GLY A 298 -14.03 4.59 -0.90
CA GLY A 298 -15.08 3.94 -0.11
C GLY A 298 -15.04 4.36 1.36
N ALA A 299 -13.85 4.50 1.94
CA ALA A 299 -13.67 5.02 3.30
C ALA A 299 -14.10 6.49 3.42
N ALA A 300 -13.72 7.35 2.46
CA ALA A 300 -14.09 8.76 2.43
C ALA A 300 -15.61 8.95 2.35
N LEU A 301 -16.29 8.23 1.46
CA LEU A 301 -17.75 8.29 1.33
C LEU A 301 -18.46 7.82 2.61
N ARG A 302 -18.01 6.71 3.21
CA ARG A 302 -18.54 6.23 4.51
C ARG A 302 -18.26 7.17 5.68
N GLY A 303 -17.18 7.95 5.60
CA GLY A 303 -16.85 9.01 6.54
C GLY A 303 -17.78 10.24 6.46
N GLY A 304 -18.62 10.31 5.43
CA GLY A 304 -19.56 11.42 5.22
C GLY A 304 -19.01 12.56 4.34
N ASN A 305 -17.90 12.33 3.65
CA ASN A 305 -17.33 13.33 2.73
C ASN A 305 -18.22 13.44 1.47
N ASN A 306 -18.57 14.66 1.08
CA ASN A 306 -19.46 14.95 -0.04
C ASN A 306 -18.67 15.14 -1.34
N ILE A 307 -18.22 14.03 -1.93
CA ILE A 307 -17.36 14.02 -3.12
C ILE A 307 -17.86 13.01 -4.15
N ARG A 308 -17.46 13.20 -5.41
CA ARG A 308 -17.47 12.13 -6.40
C ARG A 308 -16.18 11.31 -6.29
N GLY A 309 -16.27 10.02 -6.58
CA GLY A 309 -15.16 9.08 -6.39
C GLY A 309 -14.93 8.18 -7.60
N ALA A 310 -13.66 7.91 -7.89
CA ALA A 310 -13.21 6.87 -8.82
C ALA A 310 -12.03 6.09 -8.24
N LEU A 311 -11.73 4.92 -8.80
CA LEU A 311 -10.60 4.09 -8.42
C LEU A 311 -9.87 3.61 -9.66
N ILE A 312 -8.55 3.74 -9.64
CA ILE A 312 -7.65 3.19 -10.64
C ILE A 312 -6.42 2.58 -9.97
N GLY A 313 -5.61 1.84 -10.70
CA GLY A 313 -4.32 1.38 -10.20
C GLY A 313 -3.57 0.52 -11.21
N PRO A 314 -2.26 0.30 -11.02
CA PRO A 314 -1.53 -0.72 -11.77
C PRO A 314 -2.12 -2.10 -11.51
N GLY A 315 -2.05 -3.00 -12.49
CA GLY A 315 -2.36 -4.40 -12.27
C GLY A 315 -1.38 -5.06 -11.29
N VAL A 316 -1.89 -5.69 -10.23
CA VAL A 316 -1.11 -6.40 -9.22
C VAL A 316 -1.59 -7.84 -9.10
N HIS A 317 -0.67 -8.78 -9.26
CA HIS A 317 -0.93 -10.20 -9.10
C HIS A 317 -0.66 -10.65 -7.67
N ALA A 318 -1.51 -11.54 -7.14
CA ALA A 318 -1.39 -12.15 -5.81
C ALA A 318 -1.31 -11.14 -4.65
N SER A 319 -2.18 -10.11 -4.70
CA SER A 319 -2.38 -9.13 -3.61
C SER A 319 -2.56 -9.80 -2.24
N HIS A 320 -2.10 -9.11 -1.19
CA HIS A 320 -1.99 -9.58 0.21
C HIS A 320 -1.13 -10.85 0.42
N GLY A 321 -0.47 -11.31 -0.64
CA GLY A 321 0.43 -12.45 -0.68
C GLY A 321 1.87 -12.04 -1.00
N MET A 322 2.46 -12.70 -1.98
CA MET A 322 3.73 -12.30 -2.58
C MET A 322 3.41 -11.71 -3.95
N GLU A 323 3.48 -10.39 -4.02
CA GLU A 323 2.90 -9.62 -5.10
C GLU A 323 3.87 -9.42 -6.25
N ARG A 324 3.29 -9.16 -7.42
CA ARG A 324 4.05 -8.71 -8.58
C ARG A 324 3.25 -7.74 -9.43
N THR A 325 3.94 -6.70 -9.91
CA THR A 325 3.45 -5.78 -10.94
C THR A 325 4.56 -5.52 -11.96
N HIS A 326 4.23 -4.80 -13.03
CA HIS A 326 5.19 -4.38 -14.04
C HIS A 326 5.29 -2.84 -14.12
N TYR A 327 6.46 -2.32 -14.45
CA TYR A 327 6.67 -0.88 -14.65
C TYR A 327 5.67 -0.27 -15.64
N GLU A 328 5.29 -1.00 -16.69
CA GLU A 328 4.29 -0.50 -17.67
C GLU A 328 2.93 -0.22 -17.03
N GLY A 329 2.46 -1.06 -16.09
CA GLY A 329 1.20 -0.82 -15.37
C GLY A 329 1.26 0.46 -14.55
N LEU A 330 2.38 0.66 -13.83
CA LEU A 330 2.65 1.91 -13.12
C LEU A 330 2.71 3.11 -14.07
N GLU A 331 3.45 3.00 -15.17
CA GLU A 331 3.60 4.09 -16.14
C GLU A 331 2.25 4.49 -16.77
N ASN A 332 1.42 3.51 -17.14
CA ASN A 332 0.09 3.75 -17.68
C ASN A 332 -0.81 4.43 -16.64
N THR A 333 -0.71 4.05 -15.37
CA THR A 333 -1.44 4.68 -14.26
C THR A 333 -1.02 6.15 -14.11
N ILE A 334 0.28 6.44 -14.10
CA ILE A 334 0.80 7.81 -13.97
C ILE A 334 0.37 8.67 -15.17
N LYS A 335 0.44 8.13 -16.39
CA LYS A 335 0.01 8.83 -17.61
C LYS A 335 -1.49 9.14 -17.59
N LEU A 336 -2.31 8.21 -17.12
CA LEU A 336 -3.76 8.43 -16.98
C LEU A 336 -4.06 9.53 -15.97
N LEU A 337 -3.41 9.52 -14.80
CA LEU A 337 -3.53 10.56 -13.79
C LEU A 337 -3.13 11.93 -14.33
N PHE A 338 -1.98 12.01 -15.00
CA PHE A 338 -1.53 13.24 -15.62
C PHE A 338 -2.53 13.78 -16.63
N ALA A 339 -3.05 12.93 -17.52
CA ALA A 339 -4.05 13.33 -18.50
C ALA A 339 -5.33 13.83 -17.82
N TYR A 340 -5.75 13.21 -16.70
CA TYR A 340 -6.91 13.64 -15.92
C TYR A 340 -6.74 15.03 -15.29
N ILE A 341 -5.58 15.31 -14.68
CA ILE A 341 -5.36 16.57 -13.93
C ILE A 341 -4.95 17.76 -14.82
N THR A 342 -4.53 17.49 -16.06
CA THR A 342 -4.06 18.52 -17.01
C THR A 342 -5.08 18.89 -18.09
N GLN A 343 -6.20 18.17 -18.18
CA GLN A 343 -7.32 18.51 -19.05
C GLN A 343 -8.06 19.78 -18.65
#